data_AF-A0A0M8T581-F1
#
_entry.id   AF-A0A0M8T581-F1
#
_cell.length_a   1.000
_cell.length_b   1.000
_cell.length_c   1.000
_cell.angle_alpha   90.00
_cell.angle_beta   90.00
_cell.angle_gamma   90.00
#
_symmetry.space_group_name_H-M   'P 1'
#
loop_
_entity.id
_entity.type
_entity.pdbx_description
1 polymer ?
#
loop_
_entity_poly.entity_id
_entity_poly.type
_entity_poly.pdbx_seq_one_letter_code
_entity_poly.pdbx_strand_id
1 'polypeptide(L)' 'MILLSELPVLDECDQVYIAGGGPAGECLRLNPAATRLWRSTVGTLREDDLAALPEPSRSFLEQLLRRGVLRWQAR' A
#
# COMPACT_ATOMS: atom_id res chain seq x y z
N MET A 1 -1.46 -14.60 -4.50
CA MET A 1 -0.18 -13.88 -4.28
C MET A 1 -0.28 -13.02 -3.01
N ILE A 2 0.82 -12.54 -2.45
CA ILE A 2 0.81 -11.58 -1.32
C ILE A 2 1.11 -10.15 -1.80
N LEU A 3 0.51 -9.15 -1.15
CA LEU A 3 0.70 -7.74 -1.49
C LEU A 3 2.01 -7.23 -0.87
N LEU A 4 2.94 -6.76 -1.69
CA LEU A 4 4.22 -6.20 -1.24
C LEU A 4 4.44 -4.81 -1.82
N SER A 5 5.29 -4.01 -1.17
CA SER A 5 5.72 -2.73 -1.72
C SER A 5 6.83 -2.93 -2.73
N GLU A 6 6.71 -2.28 -3.88
CA GLU A 6 7.73 -2.25 -4.92
C GLU A 6 8.74 -1.12 -4.71
N LEU A 7 8.36 -0.10 -3.92
CA LEU A 7 9.15 1.10 -3.68
C LEU A 7 9.77 1.11 -2.28
N PRO A 8 10.84 1.88 -2.05
CA PRO A 8 11.39 2.06 -0.71
C PRO A 8 10.38 2.70 0.25
N VAL A 9 10.29 2.14 1.45
CA VAL A 9 9.34 2.54 2.50
C VAL A 9 10.10 2.94 3.75
N LEU A 10 9.67 4.03 4.38
CA LEU A 10 10.02 4.38 5.76
C LEU A 10 8.76 4.28 6.62
N ASP A 11 8.79 3.41 7.62
CA ASP A 11 7.69 3.21 8.57
C ASP A 11 8.15 3.58 9.99
N GLU A 12 8.05 4.86 10.33
CA GLU A 12 8.55 5.42 11.59
C GLU A 12 7.63 6.54 12.11
N CYS A 13 7.75 6.91 13.38
CA CYS A 13 7.00 8.03 13.98
C CYS A 13 5.47 7.96 13.71
N ASP A 14 4.90 6.75 13.84
CA ASP A 14 3.48 6.45 13.57
C ASP A 14 2.99 6.78 12.16
N GLN A 15 3.92 6.81 11.19
CA GLN A 15 3.66 7.31 9.85
C GLN A 15 4.42 6.50 8.80
N VAL A 16 3.72 6.11 7.73
CA VAL A 16 4.35 5.48 6.56
C VAL A 16 4.62 6.53 5.47
N TYR A 17 5.84 6.48 4.94
CA TYR A 17 6.33 7.26 3.81
C TYR A 17 6.81 6.32 2.70
N ILE A 18 6.50 6.65 1.45
CA ILE A 18 6.84 5.82 0.29
C ILE A 18 7.59 6.70 -0.70
N ALA A 19 8.87 6.41 -0.91
CA ALA A 19 9.69 7.15 -1.87
C ALA A 19 9.22 6.86 -3.30
N GLY A 20 8.89 7.88 -4.09
CA GLY A 20 8.41 7.69 -5.46
C GLY A 20 6.92 7.34 -5.60
N GLY A 21 6.17 7.25 -4.49
CA GLY A 21 4.76 6.85 -4.52
C GLY A 21 3.77 7.96 -4.90
N GLY A 22 4.24 9.20 -4.95
CA GLY A 22 3.44 10.37 -5.30
C GLY A 22 3.08 10.45 -6.79
N PRO A 23 2.03 11.19 -7.18
CA PRO A 23 1.63 11.34 -8.59
C PRO A 23 2.72 11.79 -9.56
N ALA A 24 3.73 12.53 -9.10
CA ALA A 24 4.87 12.99 -9.90
C ALA A 24 6.19 12.29 -9.50
N GLY A 25 6.12 11.17 -8.79
CA GLY A 25 7.29 10.46 -8.27
C GLY A 25 7.89 11.10 -7.01
N GLU A 26 7.17 12.00 -6.36
CA GLU A 26 7.56 12.53 -5.06
C GLU A 26 7.33 11.52 -3.92
N CYS A 27 7.82 11.84 -2.73
CA CYS A 27 7.55 11.04 -1.54
C CYS A 27 6.06 11.13 -1.16
N LEU A 28 5.38 9.98 -1.13
CA LEU A 28 4.00 9.89 -0.66
C LEU A 28 3.99 9.68 0.85
N ARG A 29 3.48 10.66 1.58
CA ARG A 29 3.16 10.52 3.00
C ARG A 29 1.72 10.03 3.14
N LEU A 30 1.53 8.88 3.77
CA LEU A 30 0.18 8.37 4.03
C LEU A 30 -0.52 9.22 5.10
N ASN A 31 -1.84 9.16 5.22
CA ASN A 31 -2.52 9.70 6.41
C ASN A 31 -2.60 8.61 7.50
N PRO A 32 -3.09 8.92 8.72
CA PRO A 32 -3.16 7.92 9.80
C PRO A 32 -4.05 6.71 9.49
N ALA A 33 -5.12 6.88 8.71
CA ALA A 33 -5.98 5.75 8.31
C ALA A 33 -5.27 4.84 7.29
N ALA A 34 -4.66 5.44 6.27
CA ALA A 34 -3.89 4.73 5.25
C ALA A 34 -2.64 4.05 5.83
N THR A 35 -1.98 4.65 6.83
CA THR A 35 -0.85 4.04 7.55
C THR A 35 -1.27 2.76 8.26
N ARG A 36 -2.40 2.80 8.99
CA ARG A 36 -2.95 1.61 9.65
C ARG A 36 -3.33 0.53 8.64
N LEU A 37 -3.99 0.92 7.55
CA LEU A 37 -4.32 0.01 6.47
C LEU A 37 -3.06 -0.65 5.90
N TRP A 38 -2.06 0.14 5.52
CA TRP A 38 -0.78 -0.32 4.98
C TRP A 38 -0.13 -1.38 5.87
N ARG A 39 0.05 -1.08 7.17
CA ARG A 39 0.67 -2.00 8.14
C ARG A 39 -0.14 -3.29 8.31
N SER A 40 -1.45 -3.24 8.12
CA SER A 40 -2.34 -4.42 8.24
C SER A 40 -2.39 -5.28 6.99
N THR A 41 -2.02 -4.75 5.82
CA THR A 41 -2.20 -5.41 4.52
C THR A 41 -0.90 -5.73 3.78
N VAL A 42 0.12 -4.88 3.84
CA VAL A 42 1.38 -5.10 3.12
C VAL A 42 2.17 -6.20 3.83
N GLY A 43 2.47 -7.28 3.12
CA GLY A 43 3.11 -8.50 3.63
C GLY A 43 2.14 -9.57 4.14
N THR A 44 0.84 -9.27 4.24
CA THR A 44 -0.16 -10.16 4.84
C THR A 44 -1.38 -10.42 3.95
N LEU A 45 -1.84 -9.40 3.21
CA LEU A 45 -3.03 -9.48 2.38
C LEU A 45 -2.78 -10.39 1.18
N ARG A 46 -3.70 -11.34 0.99
CA ARG A 46 -3.74 -12.17 -0.21
C ARG A 46 -4.61 -11.50 -1.27
N GLU A 47 -4.27 -11.75 -2.51
CA GLU A 47 -4.98 -11.20 -3.67
C GLU A 47 -6.49 -11.50 -3.67
N ASP A 48 -6.87 -12.73 -3.32
CA ASP A 48 -8.28 -13.15 -3.27
C ASP A 48 -9.09 -12.40 -2.19
N ASP A 49 -8.42 -11.92 -1.14
CA ASP A 49 -9.05 -11.21 -0.02
C ASP A 49 -9.28 -9.71 -0.33
N LEU A 50 -8.68 -9.17 -1.40
CA LEU A 50 -8.80 -7.75 -1.75
C LEU A 50 -10.26 -7.33 -1.97
N ALA A 51 -11.04 -8.18 -2.63
CA ALA A 51 -12.44 -7.90 -2.96
C ALA A 51 -13.35 -7.80 -1.72
N ALA A 52 -12.94 -8.41 -0.60
CA ALA A 52 -13.68 -8.40 0.66
C ALA A 52 -13.40 -7.15 1.53
N LEU A 53 -12.42 -6.31 1.16
CA LEU A 53 -12.12 -5.09 1.89
C LEU A 53 -13.21 -4.02 1.68
N PRO A 54 -13.45 -3.15 2.68
CA PRO A 54 -14.33 -1.99 2.51
C PRO A 54 -13.90 -1.10 1.34
N GLU A 55 -14.87 -0.53 0.61
CA GLU A 55 -14.64 0.24 -0.62
C GLU A 55 -13.51 1.28 -0.53
N PRO A 56 -13.42 2.12 0.53
CA PRO A 56 -12.35 3.11 0.62
C PRO A 56 -10.96 2.48 0.72
N SER A 57 -10.86 1.33 1.39
CA SER A 57 -9.60 0.60 1.56
C SER A 57 -9.22 -0.14 0.28
N ARG A 58 -10.18 -0.80 -0.36
CA ARG A 58 -9.97 -1.49 -1.64
C ARG A 58 -9.52 -0.50 -2.72
N SER A 59 -10.28 0.58 -2.91
CA SER A 59 -9.98 1.62 -3.90
C SER A 59 -8.59 2.24 -3.69
N PHE A 60 -8.20 2.48 -2.43
CA PHE A 60 -6.88 2.99 -2.11
C PHE A 60 -5.76 2.02 -2.53
N LEU A 61 -5.87 0.73 -2.16
CA LEU A 61 -4.86 -0.27 -2.52
C LEU A 61 -4.79 -0.50 -4.04
N GLU A 62 -5.94 -0.51 -4.72
CA GLU A 62 -6.00 -0.60 -6.19
C GLU A 62 -5.30 0.58 -6.87
N GLN A 63 -5.44 1.81 -6.35
CA GLN A 63 -4.72 2.96 -6.89
C GLN A 63 -3.21 2.81 -6.73
N LEU A 64 -2.74 2.29 -5.59
CA LEU A 64 -1.32 2.04 -5.36
C LEU A 64 -0.77 0.92 -6.26
N LEU A 65 -1.56 -0.13 -6.51
CA LEU A 65 -1.25 -1.16 -7.50
C LEU A 65 -1.14 -0.58 -8.92
N ARG A 66 -2.12 0.23 -9.34
CA ARG A 66 -2.11 0.88 -10.67
C ARG A 66 -0.92 1.83 -10.86
N ARG A 67 -0.43 2.44 -9.79
CA ARG A 67 0.75 3.31 -9.80
C ARG A 67 2.08 2.54 -9.70
N GLY A 68 2.04 1.21 -9.53
CA GLY A 68 3.25 0.41 -9.34
C GLY A 68 3.92 0.60 -7.98
N VAL A 69 3.22 1.16 -7.00
CA VAL A 69 3.72 1.30 -5.62
C VAL A 69 3.66 -0.04 -4.89
N LEU A 70 2.61 -0.80 -5.17
CA LEU A 70 2.38 -2.14 -4.65
C LEU A 70 2.41 -3.15 -5.80
N ARG A 71 2.74 -4.40 -5.49
CA ARG A 71 2.74 -5.50 -6.43
C ARG A 71 2.31 -6.80 -5.76
N TRP A 72 1.63 -7.65 -6.53
CA TRP A 72 1.37 -9.03 -6.15
C TRP A 72 2.60 -9.87 -6.45
N GLN A 73 3.08 -10.59 -5.43
CA GLN A 73 4.23 -11.50 -5.57
C GLN A 73 3.90 -12.90 -5.04
N ALA A 74 4.45 -13.92 -5.69
CA ALA A 74 4.48 -15.27 -5.11
C ALA A 74 5.45 -15.25 -3.93
N ARG A 75 5.04 -15.85 -2.80
CA ARG A 75 5.85 -15.87 -1.59
C ARG A 75 7.02 -16.85 -1.72
#